data_AF-A0A3R6AVZ7-F1
#
_entry.id   AF-A0A3R6AVZ7-F1
#
_cell.length_a   1.000
_cell.length_b   1.000
_cell.length_c   1.000
_cell.angle_alpha   90.00
_cell.angle_beta   90.00
_cell.angle_gamma   90.00
#
_symmetry.space_group_name_H-M   'P 1'
#
loop_
_entity.id
_entity.type
_entity.pdbx_description
1 polymer ?
#
loop_
_entity_poly.entity_id
_entity_poly.type
_entity_poly.pdbx_seq_one_letter_code
_entity_poly.pdbx_strand_id
1 'polypeptide(L)'
;MITLSGKSVFGGVAIGKIAFYKRPEKQVRRYHLEDTEAEVARFEEAQETAIAQLGELYDKAMEDVGEANAAIFEVHQMMLMDLDYVDSIKNIITTQEVNAEYAVA
;
A
#
# COMPACT_ATOMS: atom_id res chain seq x y z
N MET A 1 8.89 -34.20 -15.62
CA MET A 1 7.86 -33.90 -14.62
C MET A 1 8.56 -33.28 -13.43
N ILE A 2 8.16 -32.07 -13.01
CA ILE A 2 8.76 -31.40 -11.85
C ILE A 2 7.85 -31.67 -10.66
N THR A 3 8.41 -32.20 -9.57
CA THR A 3 7.70 -32.43 -8.30
C THR A 3 8.35 -31.54 -7.25
N LEU A 4 7.54 -30.74 -6.55
CA LEU A 4 7.99 -29.82 -5.50
C LEU A 4 7.31 -30.21 -4.18
N SER A 5 8.06 -30.11 -3.08
CA SER A 5 7.57 -30.38 -1.72
C SER A 5 7.58 -29.09 -0.90
N GLY A 6 6.59 -28.89 -0.04
CA GLY A 6 6.45 -27.69 0.80
C GLY A 6 5.60 -27.95 2.04
N LYS A 7 5.36 -26.90 2.85
CA LYS A 7 4.51 -26.98 4.04
C LYS A 7 3.03 -26.81 3.65
N SER A 8 2.20 -27.78 4.02
CA SER A 8 0.75 -27.70 3.75
C SER A 8 0.08 -26.67 4.65
N VAL A 9 -0.71 -25.78 4.03
CA VAL A 9 -1.55 -24.77 4.72
C VAL A 9 -3.03 -25.10 4.55
N PHE A 10 -3.41 -25.80 3.47
CA PHE A 10 -4.78 -26.18 3.17
C PHE A 10 -4.82 -27.60 2.58
N GLY A 11 -5.69 -28.45 3.11
CA GLY A 11 -5.79 -29.88 2.76
C GLY A 11 -6.65 -30.17 1.52
N GLY A 12 -6.36 -29.52 0.39
CA GLY A 12 -7.13 -29.67 -0.85
C GLY A 12 -6.29 -30.07 -2.06
N VAL A 13 -6.95 -30.49 -3.14
CA VAL A 13 -6.33 -30.75 -4.45
C VAL A 13 -6.90 -29.76 -5.47
N ALA A 14 -6.03 -29.05 -6.18
CA ALA A 14 -6.41 -28.09 -7.22
C ALA A 14 -5.76 -28.46 -8.56
N ILE A 15 -6.51 -28.35 -9.66
CA ILE A 15 -6.05 -28.60 -11.03
C ILE A 15 -6.44 -27.40 -11.88
N GLY A 16 -5.47 -26.73 -12.51
CA GLY A 16 -5.72 -25.52 -13.29
C GLY A 16 -4.48 -24.99 -13.97
N LYS A 17 -4.62 -23.86 -14.67
CA LYS A 17 -3.49 -23.15 -15.30
C LYS A 17 -2.68 -22.43 -14.22
N ILE A 18 -1.36 -22.42 -14.39
CA ILE A 18 -0.46 -21.67 -13.51
C ILE A 18 -0.48 -20.20 -13.91
N ALA A 19 -0.77 -19.31 -12.97
CA ALA A 19 -0.61 -17.87 -13.12
C ALA A 19 0.65 -17.41 -12.36
N PHE A 20 1.60 -16.81 -13.08
CA PHE A 20 2.80 -16.24 -12.47
C PHE A 20 2.54 -14.80 -12.06
N TYR A 21 2.31 -14.57 -10.77
CA TYR A 21 2.24 -13.22 -10.22
C TYR A 21 3.65 -12.66 -10.03
N LYS A 22 4.05 -11.72 -10.91
CA LYS A 22 5.31 -10.98 -10.78
C LYS A 22 4.98 -9.57 -10.32
N ARG A 23 5.40 -9.20 -9.11
CA ARG A 23 5.37 -7.80 -8.68
C ARG A 23 6.43 -7.03 -9.47
N PRO A 24 6.10 -5.90 -10.12
CA PRO A 24 7.10 -5.03 -10.70
C PRO A 24 7.98 -4.47 -9.56
N GLU A 25 9.30 -4.47 -9.75
CA GLU A 25 10.19 -3.72 -8.87
C GLU A 25 9.94 -2.22 -9.09
N LYS A 26 9.44 -1.54 -8.06
CA LYS A 26 9.38 -0.08 -8.03
C LYS A 26 10.67 0.42 -7.36
N GLN A 27 11.66 0.82 -8.16
CA GLN A 27 12.80 1.57 -7.63
C GLN A 27 12.39 3.02 -7.41
N VAL A 28 12.32 3.43 -6.14
CA VAL A 28 12.14 4.83 -5.76
C VAL A 28 13.44 5.57 -6.06
N ARG A 29 13.38 6.55 -6.97
CA ARG A 29 14.50 7.45 -7.24
C ARG A 29 14.27 8.75 -6.49
N ARG A 30 15.29 9.19 -5.76
CA ARG A 30 15.31 10.53 -5.17
C ARG A 30 15.66 11.53 -6.25
N TYR A 31 14.83 12.55 -6.41
CA TYR A 31 15.15 13.73 -7.20
C TYR A 31 14.69 14.99 -6.46
N HIS A 32 15.32 16.10 -6.84
CA HIS A 32 15.02 17.41 -6.27
C HIS A 32 13.91 18.10 -7.08
N LEU A 33 13.10 18.92 -6.42
CA LEU A 33 11.97 19.62 -7.02
C LEU A 33 11.85 21.04 -6.48
N GLU A 34 11.41 21.96 -7.34
CA GLU A 34 11.30 23.39 -7.03
C GLU A 34 9.97 23.74 -6.37
N ASP A 35 8.90 23.02 -6.72
CA ASP A 35 7.54 23.25 -6.23
C ASP A 35 7.14 22.20 -5.19
N THR A 36 7.52 22.46 -3.94
CA THR A 36 7.21 21.58 -2.81
C THR A 36 5.74 21.59 -2.43
N GLU A 37 5.02 22.69 -2.69
CA GLU A 37 3.58 22.80 -2.41
C GLU A 37 2.78 21.88 -3.33
N ALA A 38 3.07 21.89 -4.63
CA ALA A 38 2.45 20.97 -5.58
C ALA A 38 2.76 19.50 -5.25
N GLU A 39 3.96 19.20 -4.74
CA GLU A 39 4.34 17.85 -4.35
C GLU A 39 3.60 17.38 -3.09
N VAL A 40 3.42 18.26 -2.10
CA VAL A 40 2.60 17.96 -0.91
C VAL A 40 1.15 17.69 -1.32
N ALA A 41 0.58 18.50 -2.20
CA ALA A 41 -0.78 18.28 -2.70
C ALA A 41 -0.91 16.93 -3.45
N ARG A 42 0.10 16.55 -4.24
CA ARG A 42 0.15 15.24 -4.91
C ARG A 42 0.19 14.08 -3.91
N PHE A 43 0.91 14.25 -2.81
CA PHE A 43 0.94 13.26 -1.72
C PHE A 43 -0.44 13.14 -1.04
N GLU A 44 -1.08 14.25 -0.71
CA GLU A 44 -2.42 14.26 -0.08
C GLU A 44 -3.47 13.60 -0.98
N GLU A 45 -3.49 13.90 -2.28
CA GLU A 45 -4.40 13.25 -3.24
C GLU A 45 -4.16 11.73 -3.30
N ALA A 46 -2.89 11.31 -3.29
CA ALA A 46 -2.53 9.89 -3.27
C ALA A 46 -2.94 9.19 -1.96
N GLN A 47 -2.82 9.89 -0.83
CA GLN A 47 -3.25 9.42 0.48
C GLN A 47 -4.77 9.23 0.52
N GLU A 48 -5.55 10.21 0.08
CA GLU A 48 -7.02 10.12 0.00
C GLU A 48 -7.44 8.94 -0.90
N THR A 49 -6.79 8.80 -2.05
CA THR A 49 -7.03 7.68 -2.97
C THR A 49 -6.74 6.33 -2.30
N ALA A 50 -5.63 6.21 -1.57
CA ALA A 50 -5.27 4.98 -0.87
C ALA A 50 -6.25 4.63 0.25
N ILE A 51 -6.73 5.62 1.00
CA ILE A 51 -7.75 5.46 2.04
C ILE A 51 -9.06 4.96 1.43
N ALA A 52 -9.52 5.57 0.33
CA ALA A 52 -10.74 5.14 -0.37
C ALA A 52 -10.64 3.69 -0.86
N GLN A 53 -9.50 3.31 -1.45
CA GLN A 53 -9.25 1.93 -1.89
C GLN A 53 -9.23 0.92 -0.74
N LEU A 54 -8.69 1.30 0.42
CA LEU A 54 -8.73 0.46 1.63
C LEU A 54 -10.16 0.33 2.18
N GLY A 55 -11.00 1.36 2.06
CA GLY A 55 -12.43 1.30 2.38
C GLY A 55 -13.17 0.28 1.52
N GLU A 56 -12.96 0.32 0.20
CA GLU A 56 -13.56 -0.68 -0.71
C GLU A 56 -13.12 -2.12 -0.40
N LEU A 57 -11.85 -2.30 0.00
CA LEU A 57 -11.33 -3.60 0.43
C LEU A 57 -11.92 -4.05 1.76
N TYR A 58 -12.16 -3.12 2.69
CA TYR A 58 -12.84 -3.42 3.94
C TYR A 58 -14.25 -3.93 3.67
N ASP A 59 -15.05 -3.23 2.87
CA ASP A 59 -16.44 -3.60 2.56
C ASP A 59 -16.50 -4.98 1.91
N LYS A 60 -15.60 -5.25 0.96
CA LYS A 60 -15.50 -6.55 0.31
C LYS A 60 -15.08 -7.66 1.28
N ALA A 61 -14.10 -7.41 2.14
CA ALA A 61 -13.66 -8.38 3.13
C ALA A 61 -14.76 -8.65 4.19
N MET A 62 -15.56 -7.64 4.49
CA MET A 62 -16.70 -7.75 5.40
C MET A 62 -17.73 -8.75 4.84
N GLU A 63 -18.04 -8.66 3.55
CA GLU A 63 -18.94 -9.60 2.86
C GLU A 63 -18.34 -11.03 2.74
N ASP A 64 -17.05 -11.15 2.40
CA ASP A 64 -16.43 -12.43 2.04
C ASP A 64 -15.94 -13.25 3.25
N VAL A 65 -15.34 -12.60 4.26
CA VAL A 65 -14.54 -13.26 5.32
C VAL A 65 -14.87 -12.81 6.75
N GLY A 66 -15.79 -11.85 6.93
CA GLY A 66 -16.27 -11.43 8.25
C GLY A 66 -15.45 -10.31 8.90
N GLU A 67 -16.01 -9.73 9.96
CA GLU A 67 -15.57 -8.46 10.57
C GLU A 67 -14.15 -8.53 11.12
N ALA A 68 -13.82 -9.63 11.79
CA ALA A 68 -12.50 -9.84 12.37
C ALA A 68 -11.36 -9.80 11.32
N ASN A 69 -11.65 -10.23 10.10
CA ASN A 69 -10.69 -10.19 9.00
C ASN A 69 -10.71 -8.84 8.26
N ALA A 70 -11.86 -8.18 8.19
CA ALA A 70 -11.99 -6.85 7.58
C ALA A 70 -11.30 -5.75 8.41
N ALA A 71 -11.34 -5.86 9.75
CA ALA A 71 -10.75 -4.89 10.69
C ALA A 71 -9.25 -4.59 10.43
N ILE A 72 -8.52 -5.50 9.77
CA ILE A 72 -7.14 -5.22 9.37
C ILE A 72 -7.04 -3.99 8.46
N PHE A 73 -7.97 -3.78 7.53
CA PHE A 73 -7.96 -2.66 6.60
C PHE A 73 -8.27 -1.33 7.29
N GLU A 74 -9.11 -1.33 8.33
CA GLU A 74 -9.38 -0.14 9.15
C GLU A 74 -8.11 0.32 9.87
N VAL A 75 -7.34 -0.61 10.45
CA VAL A 75 -6.05 -0.27 11.06
C VAL A 75 -5.08 0.33 10.05
N HIS A 76 -5.05 -0.17 8.80
CA HIS A 76 -4.20 0.40 7.76
C HIS A 76 -4.63 1.82 7.37
N GLN A 77 -5.95 2.09 7.32
CA GLN A 77 -6.46 3.45 7.11
C GLN A 77 -6.05 4.38 8.25
N MET A 78 -6.17 3.93 9.50
CA MET A 78 -5.75 4.71 10.68
C MET A 78 -4.26 5.06 10.62
N MET A 79 -3.40 4.12 10.21
CA MET A 79 -1.97 4.39 10.05
C MET A 79 -1.68 5.44 8.98
N LEU A 80 -2.45 5.45 7.88
CA LEU A 80 -2.29 6.47 6.84
C LEU A 80 -2.74 7.85 7.31
N MET A 81 -3.67 7.94 8.27
CA MET A 81 -4.18 9.20 8.82
C MET A 81 -3.40 9.71 10.04
N ASP A 82 -2.38 8.97 10.49
CA ASP A 82 -1.56 9.37 11.64
C ASP A 82 -0.85 10.69 11.37
N LEU A 83 -1.17 11.72 12.17
CA LEU A 83 -0.68 13.07 11.94
C LEU A 83 0.85 13.16 12.04
N ASP A 84 1.47 12.43 12.97
CA ASP A 84 2.93 12.45 13.13
C ASP A 84 3.62 11.86 11.90
N TYR A 85 3.06 10.78 11.33
CA TYR A 85 3.56 10.19 10.09
C TYR A 85 3.39 11.13 8.89
N VAL A 86 2.20 11.71 8.73
CA VAL A 86 1.88 12.64 7.64
C VAL A 86 2.74 13.90 7.70
N ASP A 87 2.89 14.49 8.88
CA ASP A 87 3.71 15.68 9.08
C ASP A 87 5.19 15.38 8.84
N SER A 88 5.68 14.20 9.23
CA SER A 88 7.05 13.76 8.92
C SER A 88 7.31 13.72 7.41
N ILE A 89 6.38 13.14 6.63
CA ILE A 89 6.49 13.08 5.17
C ILE A 89 6.49 14.49 4.56
N LYS A 90 5.54 15.34 4.95
CA LYS A 90 5.44 16.73 4.47
C LYS A 90 6.70 17.53 4.81
N ASN A 91 7.26 17.33 6.00
CA ASN A 91 8.51 17.94 6.40
C ASN A 91 9.68 17.47 5.54
N ILE A 92 9.79 16.18 5.20
CA ILE A 92 10.84 15.69 4.30
C ILE A 92 10.71 16.33 2.92
N ILE A 93 9.50 16.38 2.35
CA ILE A 93 9.25 16.99 1.04
C ILE A 93 9.66 18.46 1.03
N THR A 94 9.25 19.23 2.04
CA THR A 94 9.47 20.69 2.08
C THR A 94 10.87 21.08 2.51
N THR A 95 11.48 20.40 3.48
CA THR A 95 12.81 20.76 4.01
C THR A 95 13.95 20.21 3.17
N GLN A 96 13.77 19.06 2.53
CA GLN A 96 14.78 18.45 1.66
C GLN A 96 14.49 18.66 0.18
N GLU A 97 13.33 19.23 -0.16
CA GLU A 97 12.91 19.55 -1.53
C GLU A 97 13.00 18.29 -2.42
N VAL A 98 12.40 17.20 -1.96
CA VAL A 98 12.44 15.87 -2.59
C VAL A 98 11.06 15.33 -2.90
N ASN A 99 11.00 14.40 -3.84
CA ASN A 99 9.76 13.77 -4.27
C ASN A 99 9.07 12.92 -3.19
N ALA A 100 7.74 12.89 -3.25
CA ALA A 100 6.88 12.20 -2.28
C ALA A 100 7.15 10.70 -2.18
N GLU A 101 7.49 10.03 -3.29
CA GLU A 101 7.81 8.60 -3.26
C GLU A 101 9.04 8.32 -2.40
N TYR A 102 10.01 9.24 -2.37
CA TYR A 102 11.18 9.12 -1.51
C TYR A 102 10.87 9.48 -0.06
N ALA A 103 10.00 10.47 0.16
CA ALA A 103 9.63 10.89 1.51
C ALA A 103 8.79 9.83 2.27
N VAL A 104 8.02 9.01 1.54
CA VAL A 104 7.17 7.94 2.10
C VAL A 104 7.93 6.61 2.29
N ALA A 105 8.99 6.38 1.50
CA ALA A 105 9.75 5.12 1.45
C ALA A 105 10.64 4.88 2.68
#